data_AF-A0A350J7E5-F1
#
_entry.id   AF-A0A350J7E5-F1
#
_cell.length_a   1.000
_cell.length_b   1.000
_cell.length_c   1.000
_cell.angle_alpha   90.00
_cell.angle_beta   90.00
_cell.angle_gamma   90.00
#
_symmetry.space_group_name_H-M   'P 1'
#
loop_
_entity.id
_entity.type
_entity.pdbx_description
1 polymer ?
#
loop_
_entity_poly.entity_id
_entity_poly.type
_entity_poly.pdbx_seq_one_letter_code
_entity_poly.pdbx_strand_id
1 'polypeptide(L)'
;MLNFKRRLVFISFFTNFVFRLGIFLVAGIVLCILGVRYRMCLALGVAFIAFDLIVSILETVKMFRTINAGGHPAIEDLKEALNSYDSDEAMRKYAEEIENNPEAMSARVGRYFLQERLKEGCSAEDIVSAYEELCKDEDEPNLTYDCLIQGNDLCFYMTKDYIKEDGEFFQLRTVLKFDIPQKKTFECLLSDKDKKAFLDGVRNSKGYKYAMENKGRDLEIYIEET
;
A
#
# COMPACT_ATOMS: atom_id res chain seq x y z
N MET A 1 0.48 -14.94 -24.48
CA MET A 1 0.41 -13.63 -23.78
C MET A 1 -1.05 -13.31 -23.42
N LEU A 2 -1.67 -14.15 -22.58
CA LEU A 2 -3.13 -14.17 -22.41
C LEU A 2 -3.56 -14.66 -21.01
N ASN A 3 -2.85 -14.33 -19.92
CA ASN A 3 -3.06 -15.07 -18.66
C ASN A 3 -3.41 -14.25 -17.42
N PHE A 4 -2.88 -13.04 -17.19
CA PHE A 4 -3.22 -12.32 -15.94
C PHE A 4 -4.68 -11.92 -15.81
N LYS A 5 -5.18 -11.13 -16.77
CA LYS A 5 -6.55 -10.58 -16.71
C LYS A 5 -7.61 -11.69 -16.68
N ARG A 6 -7.40 -12.78 -17.44
CA ARG A 6 -8.34 -13.90 -17.47
C ARG A 6 -8.27 -14.76 -16.22
N ARG A 7 -7.07 -15.09 -15.71
CA ARG A 7 -6.91 -15.88 -14.48
C ARG A 7 -7.45 -15.14 -13.26
N LEU A 8 -7.17 -13.84 -13.14
CA LEU A 8 -7.68 -13.03 -12.04
C LEU A 8 -9.20 -12.89 -12.10
N VAL A 9 -9.78 -12.62 -13.27
CA VAL A 9 -11.24 -12.63 -13.45
C VAL A 9 -11.83 -13.99 -13.08
N PHE A 10 -11.18 -15.09 -13.46
CA PHE A 10 -11.67 -16.44 -13.17
C PHE A 10 -11.59 -16.78 -11.67
N ILE A 11 -10.48 -16.47 -11.00
CA ILE A 11 -10.30 -16.68 -9.55
C ILE A 11 -11.26 -15.80 -8.78
N SER A 12 -11.32 -14.49 -9.06
CA SER A 12 -12.23 -13.57 -8.37
C SER A 12 -13.70 -13.93 -8.60
N PHE A 13 -14.06 -14.37 -9.81
CA PHE A 13 -15.40 -14.88 -10.11
C PHE A 13 -15.69 -16.15 -9.30
N PHE A 14 -14.80 -17.14 -9.33
CA PHE A 14 -15.00 -18.40 -8.62
C PHE A 14 -15.07 -18.20 -7.10
N THR A 15 -14.22 -17.35 -6.54
CA THR A 15 -14.22 -17.05 -5.10
C THR A 15 -15.52 -16.36 -4.69
N ASN A 16 -16.00 -15.37 -5.44
CA ASN A 16 -17.26 -14.69 -5.13
C ASN A 16 -18.48 -15.61 -5.32
N PHE A 17 -18.50 -16.37 -6.40
CA PHE A 17 -19.59 -17.30 -6.75
C PHE A 17 -19.69 -18.46 -5.76
N VAL A 18 -18.56 -19.02 -5.32
CA VAL A 18 -18.55 -20.19 -4.45
C VAL A 18 -18.59 -19.83 -2.97
N PHE A 19 -17.78 -18.87 -2.51
CA PHE A 19 -17.58 -18.63 -1.08
C PHE A 19 -18.46 -17.52 -0.49
N ARG A 20 -18.84 -16.51 -1.28
CA ARG A 20 -19.57 -15.34 -0.76
C ARG A 20 -21.07 -15.48 -0.90
N LEU A 21 -21.53 -15.99 -2.04
CA LEU A 21 -22.95 -16.21 -2.34
C LEU A 21 -23.32 -17.70 -2.45
N GLY A 22 -22.43 -18.58 -2.03
CA GLY A 22 -22.63 -20.04 -2.05
C GLY A 22 -23.94 -20.49 -1.39
N ILE A 23 -24.51 -19.71 -0.47
CA ILE A 23 -25.84 -19.96 0.11
C ILE A 23 -26.94 -19.88 -0.96
N PHE A 24 -26.91 -18.90 -1.86
CA PHE A 24 -27.86 -18.76 -2.97
C PHE A 24 -27.63 -19.83 -4.04
N LEU A 25 -26.37 -20.20 -4.29
CA LEU A 25 -26.04 -21.32 -5.17
C LEU A 25 -26.59 -22.65 -4.63
N VAL A 26 -26.32 -22.96 -3.35
CA VAL A 26 -26.78 -24.17 -2.68
C VAL A 26 -28.31 -24.19 -2.59
N ALA A 27 -28.95 -23.09 -2.19
CA ALA A 27 -30.40 -22.98 -2.17
C ALA A 27 -31.02 -23.14 -3.57
N GLY A 28 -30.39 -22.55 -4.59
CA GLY A 28 -30.79 -22.68 -5.98
C GLY A 28 -30.69 -24.12 -6.49
N ILE A 29 -29.61 -24.83 -6.18
CA ILE A 29 -29.40 -26.25 -6.51
C ILE A 29 -30.45 -27.12 -5.82
N VAL A 30 -30.69 -26.93 -4.52
CA VAL A 30 -31.71 -27.67 -3.75
C VAL A 30 -33.11 -27.44 -4.35
N LEU A 31 -33.45 -26.21 -4.70
CA LEU A 31 -34.72 -25.86 -5.34
C LEU A 31 -34.86 -26.45 -6.75
N CYS A 32 -33.77 -26.53 -7.52
CA CYS A 32 -33.77 -27.20 -8.83
C CYS A 32 -33.99 -28.71 -8.70
N ILE A 33 -33.39 -29.37 -7.71
CA ILE A 33 -33.57 -30.80 -7.43
C ILE A 33 -35.03 -31.08 -7.02
N LEU A 34 -35.59 -30.29 -6.10
CA LEU A 34 -37.01 -30.37 -5.71
C LEU A 34 -37.95 -30.00 -6.88
N GLY A 35 -37.46 -29.13 -7.77
CA GLY A 35 -38.15 -28.63 -8.96
C GLY A 35 -38.40 -29.67 -10.04
N VAL A 36 -37.68 -30.80 -10.02
CA VAL A 36 -37.98 -31.97 -10.86
C VAL A 36 -39.40 -32.46 -10.62
N ARG A 37 -39.93 -32.27 -9.41
CA ARG A 37 -41.31 -32.63 -9.02
C ARG A 37 -42.29 -31.46 -9.05
N TYR A 38 -41.81 -30.22 -8.88
CA TYR A 38 -42.64 -29.02 -8.82
C TYR A 38 -42.08 -27.89 -9.69
N ARG A 39 -42.75 -27.58 -10.82
CA ARG A 39 -42.28 -26.60 -11.82
C ARG A 39 -41.98 -25.20 -11.26
N MET A 40 -42.70 -24.73 -10.23
CA MET A 40 -42.41 -23.43 -9.60
C MET A 40 -41.07 -23.42 -8.86
N CYS A 41 -40.70 -24.52 -8.19
CA CYS A 41 -39.41 -24.63 -7.49
C CYS A 41 -38.24 -24.62 -8.49
N LEU A 42 -38.44 -25.18 -9.69
CA LEU A 42 -37.44 -25.13 -10.75
C LEU A 42 -37.20 -23.69 -11.25
N ALA A 43 -38.27 -22.92 -11.47
CA ALA A 43 -38.15 -21.52 -11.87
C ALA A 43 -37.45 -20.66 -10.80
N LEU A 44 -37.79 -20.86 -9.53
CA LEU A 44 -37.14 -20.16 -8.40
C LEU A 44 -35.68 -20.57 -8.23
N GLY A 45 -35.37 -21.86 -8.37
CA GLY A 45 -33.99 -22.36 -8.30
C GLY A 45 -33.10 -21.76 -9.39
N VAL A 46 -33.59 -21.72 -10.62
CA VAL A 46 -32.88 -21.07 -11.75
C VAL A 46 -32.72 -19.57 -11.51
N ALA A 47 -33.74 -18.89 -10.98
CA ALA A 47 -33.68 -17.47 -10.67
C ALA A 47 -32.61 -17.15 -9.60
N PHE A 48 -32.47 -17.98 -8.57
CA PHE A 48 -31.42 -17.80 -7.55
C PHE A 48 -30.02 -18.01 -8.13
N ILE A 49 -29.81 -19.04 -8.96
CA ILE A 49 -28.52 -19.29 -9.61
C ILE A 49 -28.17 -18.14 -10.58
N ALA A 50 -29.15 -17.64 -11.33
CA ALA A 50 -28.94 -16.52 -12.26
C ALA A 50 -28.64 -15.21 -11.52
N PHE A 51 -29.33 -14.95 -10.40
CA PHE A 51 -29.06 -13.79 -9.56
C PHE A 51 -27.64 -13.84 -8.99
N ASP A 52 -27.25 -14.99 -8.44
CA ASP A 52 -25.92 -15.24 -7.90
C ASP A 52 -24.82 -15.01 -8.96
N LEU A 53 -25.03 -15.52 -10.17
CA LEU A 53 -24.16 -15.31 -11.32
C LEU A 53 -23.99 -13.81 -11.65
N ILE A 54 -25.09 -13.05 -11.72
CA ILE A 54 -25.06 -11.62 -12.07
C ILE A 54 -24.31 -10.82 -11.00
N VAL A 55 -24.59 -11.06 -9.71
CA VAL A 55 -23.91 -10.35 -8.63
C VAL A 55 -22.42 -10.68 -8.63
N SER A 56 -22.05 -11.94 -8.83
CA SER A 56 -20.66 -12.37 -8.92
C SER A 56 -19.91 -11.63 -10.04
N ILE A 57 -20.52 -11.50 -11.24
CA ILE A 57 -19.93 -10.74 -12.35
C ILE A 57 -19.74 -9.25 -11.98
N LEU A 58 -20.76 -8.61 -11.38
CA LEU A 58 -20.67 -7.20 -11.01
C LEU A 58 -19.56 -6.94 -9.99
N GLU A 59 -19.40 -7.83 -9.01
CA GLU A 59 -18.33 -7.74 -8.01
C GLU A 59 -16.95 -7.99 -8.61
N THR A 60 -16.82 -9.00 -9.49
CA THR A 60 -15.57 -9.24 -10.22
C THR A 60 -15.18 -8.02 -11.06
N VAL A 61 -16.13 -7.36 -11.72
CA VAL A 61 -15.86 -6.12 -12.49
C VAL A 61 -15.43 -4.97 -11.57
N LYS A 62 -16.06 -4.80 -10.40
CA LYS A 62 -15.64 -3.80 -9.41
C LYS A 62 -14.23 -4.06 -8.90
N MET A 63 -13.96 -5.29 -8.46
CA MET A 63 -12.65 -5.71 -7.98
C MET A 63 -11.58 -5.52 -9.07
N PHE A 64 -11.89 -5.89 -10.32
CA PHE A 64 -10.98 -5.71 -11.44
C PHE A 64 -10.70 -4.23 -11.77
N ARG A 65 -11.70 -3.35 -11.63
CA ARG A 65 -11.48 -1.90 -11.75
C ARG A 65 -10.59 -1.38 -10.62
N THR A 66 -10.81 -1.80 -9.38
CA THR A 66 -9.97 -1.43 -8.23
C THR A 66 -8.54 -1.94 -8.37
N ILE A 67 -8.36 -3.18 -8.83
CA ILE A 67 -7.04 -3.80 -9.03
C ILE A 67 -6.27 -3.12 -10.17
N ASN A 68 -6.95 -2.73 -11.25
CA ASN A 68 -6.29 -2.00 -12.34
C ASN A 68 -6.01 -0.54 -12.01
N ALA A 69 -6.83 0.08 -11.16
CA ALA A 69 -6.64 1.47 -10.74
C ALA A 69 -5.68 1.60 -9.53
N GLY A 70 -5.52 0.54 -8.73
CA GLY A 70 -4.68 0.54 -7.54
C GLY A 70 -3.21 0.24 -7.83
N GLY A 71 -2.33 1.08 -7.29
CA GLY A 71 -0.87 0.90 -7.26
C GLY A 71 -0.36 0.27 -5.97
N HIS A 72 -1.24 -0.37 -5.18
CA HIS A 72 -0.85 -0.97 -3.92
C HIS A 72 0.21 -2.07 -4.14
N PRO A 73 1.30 -2.12 -3.35
CA PRO A 73 2.42 -3.06 -3.56
C PRO A 73 1.98 -4.52 -3.70
N ALA A 74 1.13 -4.99 -2.79
CA ALA A 74 0.58 -6.35 -2.86
C ALA A 74 -0.21 -6.65 -4.17
N ILE A 75 -0.81 -5.65 -4.80
CA ILE A 75 -1.50 -5.79 -6.08
C ILE A 75 -0.49 -5.85 -7.23
N GLU A 76 0.61 -5.09 -7.16
CA GLU A 76 1.69 -5.15 -8.14
C GLU A 76 2.41 -6.49 -8.10
N ASP A 77 2.68 -7.02 -6.91
CA ASP A 77 3.31 -8.33 -6.76
C ASP A 77 2.38 -9.45 -7.24
N LEU A 78 1.09 -9.37 -6.91
CA LEU A 78 0.09 -10.28 -7.45
C LEU A 78 0.00 -10.18 -8.98
N LYS A 79 0.13 -8.97 -9.54
CA LYS A 79 0.20 -8.74 -10.99
C LYS A 79 1.41 -9.44 -11.60
N GLU A 80 2.57 -9.34 -10.98
CA GLU A 80 3.80 -9.98 -11.44
C GLU A 80 3.71 -11.51 -11.35
N ALA A 81 3.32 -12.03 -10.18
CA ALA A 81 3.21 -13.47 -9.93
C ALA A 81 2.26 -14.16 -10.91
N LEU A 82 1.09 -13.56 -11.16
CA LEU A 82 0.10 -14.11 -12.10
C LEU A 82 0.46 -13.86 -13.59
N ASN A 83 1.40 -12.97 -13.89
CA ASN A 83 1.95 -12.77 -15.25
C ASN A 83 3.15 -13.67 -15.55
N SER A 84 3.80 -14.24 -14.53
CA SER A 84 4.91 -15.17 -14.70
C SER A 84 4.49 -16.42 -15.49
N TYR A 85 5.45 -17.03 -16.19
CA TYR A 85 5.23 -18.23 -17.00
C TYR A 85 4.89 -19.45 -16.13
N ASP A 86 5.40 -19.48 -14.89
CA ASP A 86 5.08 -20.44 -13.85
C ASP A 86 4.46 -19.72 -12.63
N SER A 87 3.13 -19.61 -12.65
CA SER A 87 2.38 -18.89 -11.62
C SER A 87 2.50 -19.51 -10.24
N ASP A 88 2.80 -20.81 -10.14
CA ASP A 88 2.91 -21.49 -8.85
C ASP A 88 4.28 -21.21 -8.22
N GLU A 89 5.36 -21.22 -9.03
CA GLU A 89 6.69 -20.84 -8.58
C GLU A 89 6.75 -19.36 -8.18
N ALA A 90 6.13 -18.46 -8.93
CA ALA A 90 6.12 -17.04 -8.60
C ALA A 90 5.25 -16.70 -7.39
N MET A 91 4.10 -17.38 -7.21
CA MET A 91 3.30 -17.23 -5.98
C MET A 91 4.03 -17.79 -4.77
N ARG A 92 4.80 -18.89 -4.93
CA ARG A 92 5.61 -19.44 -3.84
C ARG A 92 6.76 -18.51 -3.49
N LYS A 93 7.46 -17.96 -4.49
CA LYS A 93 8.53 -16.97 -4.27
C LYS A 93 7.99 -15.71 -3.59
N TYR A 94 6.79 -15.26 -3.97
CA TYR A 94 6.14 -14.13 -3.31
C TYR A 94 5.75 -14.44 -1.86
N ALA A 95 5.22 -15.64 -1.59
CA ALA A 95 4.92 -16.08 -0.23
C ALA A 95 6.20 -16.20 0.60
N GLU A 96 7.27 -16.77 0.03
CA GLU A 96 8.59 -16.84 0.63
C GLU A 96 9.18 -15.44 0.89
N GLU A 97 8.95 -14.45 0.02
CA GLU A 97 9.43 -13.08 0.23
C GLU A 97 8.68 -12.35 1.34
N ILE A 98 7.36 -12.55 1.46
CA ILE A 98 6.57 -12.05 2.59
C ILE A 98 7.02 -12.72 3.89
N GLU A 99 7.26 -14.03 3.86
CA GLU A 99 7.63 -14.81 5.04
C GLU A 99 9.05 -14.51 5.50
N ASN A 100 10.00 -14.39 4.57
CA ASN A 100 11.42 -14.21 4.87
C ASN A 100 11.82 -12.73 4.99
N ASN A 101 11.02 -11.79 4.49
CA ASN A 101 11.35 -10.37 4.51
C ASN A 101 10.11 -9.46 4.71
N PRO A 102 9.40 -9.60 5.84
CA PRO A 102 8.23 -8.79 6.15
C PRO A 102 8.53 -7.28 6.25
N GLU A 103 9.76 -6.91 6.57
CA GLU A 103 10.24 -5.52 6.64
C GLU A 103 10.24 -4.85 5.27
N ALA A 104 10.70 -5.56 4.22
CA ALA A 104 10.67 -5.05 2.84
C ALA A 104 9.24 -4.73 2.41
N MET A 105 8.29 -5.63 2.70
CA MET A 105 6.88 -5.42 2.40
C MET A 105 6.33 -4.22 3.18
N SER A 106 6.67 -4.12 4.46
CA SER A 106 6.24 -3.02 5.33
C SER A 106 6.75 -1.66 4.83
N ALA A 107 8.01 -1.59 4.37
CA ALA A 107 8.59 -0.40 3.76
C ALA A 107 7.88 -0.02 2.46
N ARG A 108 7.55 -1.00 1.60
CA ARG A 108 6.79 -0.78 0.36
C ARG A 108 5.37 -0.27 0.63
N VAL A 109 4.68 -0.84 1.61
CA VAL A 109 3.35 -0.37 2.04
C VAL A 109 3.44 1.06 2.59
N GLY A 110 4.45 1.36 3.41
CA GLY A 110 4.70 2.71 3.90
C GLY A 110 4.97 3.71 2.76
N ARG A 111 5.77 3.33 1.77
CA ARG A 111 6.02 4.16 0.57
C ARG A 111 4.73 4.45 -0.18
N TYR A 112 3.92 3.43 -0.44
CA TYR A 112 2.63 3.61 -1.12
C TYR A 112 1.70 4.54 -0.34
N PHE A 113 1.62 4.38 0.98
CA PHE A 113 0.85 5.27 1.84
C PHE A 113 1.32 6.73 1.71
N LEU A 114 2.63 6.97 1.77
CA LEU A 114 3.19 8.31 1.65
C LEU A 114 2.96 8.90 0.25
N GLN A 115 3.04 8.11 -0.81
CA GLN A 115 2.79 8.57 -2.19
C GLN A 115 1.32 8.94 -2.44
N GLU A 116 0.37 8.24 -1.81
CA GLU A 116 -1.05 8.60 -1.88
C GLU A 116 -1.36 9.87 -1.08
N ARG A 117 -0.66 10.06 0.05
CA ARG A 117 -0.88 11.16 0.99
C ARG A 117 -0.19 12.45 0.57
N LEU A 118 1.04 12.36 0.08
CA LEU A 118 1.91 13.48 -0.25
C LEU A 118 1.93 13.68 -1.77
N LYS A 119 1.70 14.92 -2.20
CA LYS A 119 1.69 15.32 -3.60
C LYS A 119 2.61 16.51 -3.81
N GLU A 120 2.93 16.80 -5.07
CA GLU A 120 3.68 18.00 -5.43
C GLU A 120 3.09 19.26 -4.78
N GLY A 121 3.96 20.06 -4.16
CA GLY A 121 3.57 21.27 -3.43
C GLY A 121 3.14 21.03 -1.97
N CYS A 122 3.31 19.82 -1.42
CA CYS A 122 3.14 19.58 0.01
C CYS A 122 4.11 20.42 0.86
N SER A 123 3.67 20.77 2.06
CA SER A 123 4.47 21.46 3.06
C SER A 123 5.27 20.47 3.92
N ALA A 124 6.23 20.98 4.70
CA ALA A 124 6.91 20.15 5.70
C ALA A 124 5.94 19.59 6.75
N GLU A 125 4.89 20.33 7.12
CA GLU A 125 3.88 19.83 8.07
C GLU A 125 3.06 18.68 7.49
N ASP A 126 2.78 18.69 6.18
CA ASP A 126 2.09 17.57 5.53
C ASP A 126 2.94 16.30 5.63
N ILE A 127 4.26 16.41 5.47
CA ILE A 127 5.19 15.29 5.62
C ILE A 127 5.22 14.81 7.07
N VAL A 128 5.41 15.70 8.04
CA VAL A 128 5.44 15.35 9.47
C VAL A 128 4.13 14.67 9.88
N SER A 129 2.98 15.23 9.47
CA SER A 129 1.66 14.66 9.73
C SER A 129 1.46 13.30 9.06
N ALA A 130 1.99 13.10 7.85
CA ALA A 130 1.92 11.81 7.17
C ALA A 130 2.74 10.74 7.92
N TYR A 131 3.92 11.08 8.44
CA TYR A 131 4.70 10.14 9.27
C TYR A 131 4.06 9.89 10.63
N GLU A 132 3.42 10.89 11.23
CA GLU A 132 2.63 10.72 12.46
C GLU A 132 1.47 9.75 12.26
N GLU A 133 0.77 9.83 11.12
CA GLU A 133 -0.29 8.91 10.74
C GLU A 133 0.24 7.51 10.39
N LEU A 134 1.36 7.43 9.65
CA LEU A 134 2.03 6.17 9.30
C LEU A 134 2.48 5.38 10.53
N CYS A 135 2.87 6.08 11.60
CA CYS A 135 3.33 5.50 12.87
C CYS A 135 2.28 5.60 13.98
N LYS A 136 1.00 5.73 13.64
CA LYS A 136 -0.07 5.94 14.63
C LYS A 136 -0.11 4.82 15.68
N ASP A 137 0.03 3.57 15.22
CA ASP A 137 -0.10 2.37 16.04
C ASP A 137 1.25 1.88 16.62
N GLU A 138 2.32 2.67 16.45
CA GLU A 138 3.67 2.38 16.96
C GLU A 138 4.02 3.35 18.10
N ASP A 139 4.37 2.82 19.27
CA ASP A 139 4.77 3.64 20.43
C ASP A 139 6.22 4.16 20.29
N GLU A 140 7.12 3.32 19.79
CA GLU A 140 8.55 3.64 19.57
C GLU A 140 8.95 3.39 18.11
N PRO A 141 8.50 4.23 17.16
CA PRO A 141 8.88 4.06 15.77
C PRO A 141 10.35 4.48 15.56
N ASN A 142 11.09 3.73 14.74
CA ASN A 142 12.46 4.10 14.36
C ASN A 142 12.43 5.24 13.34
N LEU A 143 12.27 6.47 13.83
CA LEU A 143 12.22 7.68 13.03
C LEU A 143 13.52 8.47 13.13
N THR A 144 13.96 8.98 11.99
CA THR A 144 15.07 9.92 11.90
C THR A 144 14.64 11.14 11.10
N TYR A 145 15.08 12.31 11.53
CA TYR A 145 14.91 13.57 10.83
C TYR A 145 16.28 14.19 10.57
N ASP A 146 16.49 14.66 9.35
CA ASP A 146 17.69 15.42 8.99
C ASP A 146 17.31 16.65 8.15
N CYS A 147 18.03 17.74 8.34
CA CYS A 147 17.95 18.90 7.46
C CYS A 147 19.35 19.40 7.16
N LEU A 148 19.75 19.23 5.91
CA LEU A 148 21.10 19.49 5.44
C LEU A 148 21.11 20.04 4.02
N ILE A 149 22.26 20.61 3.64
CA ILE A 149 22.49 21.13 2.29
C ILE A 149 23.15 20.04 1.44
N GLN A 150 22.53 19.71 0.31
CA GLN A 150 23.10 18.83 -0.71
C GLN A 150 23.21 19.56 -2.04
N GLY A 151 24.45 19.83 -2.45
CA GLY A 151 24.72 20.61 -3.65
C GLY A 151 24.12 22.01 -3.56
N ASN A 152 23.11 22.27 -4.39
CA ASN A 152 22.42 23.57 -4.46
C ASN A 152 21.03 23.56 -3.80
N ASP A 153 20.68 22.46 -3.12
CA ASP A 153 19.38 22.30 -2.48
C ASP A 153 19.54 22.19 -0.95
N LEU A 154 18.60 22.77 -0.22
CA LEU A 154 18.36 22.38 1.17
C LEU A 154 17.36 21.23 1.16
N CYS A 155 17.71 20.13 1.82
CA CYS A 155 16.88 18.93 1.87
C CYS A 155 16.33 18.75 3.28
N PHE A 156 15.01 18.58 3.38
CA PHE A 156 14.30 18.18 4.58
C PHE A 156 14.01 16.67 4.47
N TYR A 157 14.63 15.88 5.34
CA TYR A 157 14.52 14.43 5.36
C TYR A 157 13.65 13.96 6.51
N MET A 158 12.74 13.05 6.21
CA MET A 158 12.10 12.19 7.19
C MET A 158 12.34 10.74 6.79
N THR A 159 12.79 9.93 7.74
CA THR A 159 13.14 8.53 7.51
C THR A 159 12.46 7.65 8.53
N LYS A 160 11.93 6.52 8.07
CA LYS A 160 11.47 5.41 8.92
C LYS A 160 12.27 4.16 8.59
N ASP A 161 12.86 3.55 9.62
CA ASP A 161 13.66 2.34 9.48
C ASP A 161 12.82 1.11 9.82
N TYR A 162 12.84 0.12 8.93
CA TYR A 162 12.26 -1.21 9.12
C TYR A 162 13.42 -2.19 9.32
N ILE A 163 13.66 -2.55 10.58
CA ILE A 163 14.83 -3.30 11.04
C ILE A 163 14.56 -4.80 10.93
N LYS A 164 15.43 -5.54 10.24
CA LYS A 164 15.40 -7.00 10.15
C LYS A 164 16.04 -7.65 11.39
N GLU A 165 15.75 -8.93 11.62
CA GLU A 165 16.32 -9.70 12.74
C GLU A 165 17.85 -9.85 12.67
N ASP A 166 18.44 -9.82 11.48
CA ASP A 166 19.89 -9.93 11.24
C ASP A 166 20.64 -8.60 11.38
N GLY A 167 19.93 -7.50 11.63
CA GLY A 167 20.49 -6.16 11.79
C GLY A 167 20.60 -5.34 10.50
N GLU A 168 20.24 -5.90 9.34
CA GLU A 168 19.99 -5.12 8.13
C GLU A 168 18.69 -4.32 8.27
N PHE A 169 18.49 -3.30 7.44
CA PHE A 169 17.27 -2.50 7.51
C PHE A 169 16.90 -1.87 6.17
N PHE A 170 15.59 -1.66 5.99
CA PHE A 170 15.05 -0.82 4.92
C PHE A 170 14.73 0.56 5.44
N GLN A 171 15.19 1.58 4.72
CA GLN A 171 14.91 2.98 5.03
C GLN A 171 13.86 3.52 4.08
N LEU A 172 12.69 3.84 4.60
CA LEU A 172 11.68 4.62 3.89
C LEU A 172 11.98 6.11 4.07
N ARG A 173 12.52 6.73 3.02
CA ARG A 173 12.95 8.12 3.03
C ARG A 173 12.00 9.00 2.23
N THR A 174 11.65 10.13 2.82
CA THR A 174 10.97 11.25 2.15
C THR A 174 11.88 12.47 2.19
N VAL A 175 12.05 13.11 1.03
CA VAL A 175 12.92 14.27 0.86
C VAL A 175 12.11 15.40 0.25
N LEU A 176 12.03 16.54 0.94
CA LEU A 176 11.50 17.78 0.39
C LEU A 176 12.67 18.75 0.14
N LYS A 177 12.87 19.11 -1.14
CA LYS A 177 13.97 19.96 -1.58
C LYS A 177 13.53 21.41 -1.69
N PHE A 178 14.40 22.32 -1.26
CA PHE A 178 14.19 23.77 -1.30
C PHE A 178 15.36 24.45 -1.99
N ASP A 179 15.09 25.56 -2.67
CA ASP A 179 16.16 26.42 -3.20
C ASP A 179 16.93 27.07 -2.04
N ILE A 180 18.26 26.99 -2.05
CA ILE A 180 19.09 27.53 -0.97
C ILE A 180 19.00 29.07 -0.95
N PRO A 181 18.70 29.69 0.20
CA PRO A 181 18.98 31.10 0.42
C PRO A 181 20.48 31.22 0.71
N GLN A 182 21.19 32.01 -0.09
CA GLN A 182 22.63 32.21 0.04
C GLN A 182 23.07 32.40 1.52
N LYS A 183 24.06 31.60 1.97
CA LYS A 183 24.77 31.70 3.26
C LYS A 183 24.02 31.27 4.53
N LYS A 184 23.24 30.20 4.52
CA LYS A 184 22.82 29.56 5.78
C LYS A 184 23.39 28.14 5.89
N THR A 185 23.93 27.80 7.05
CA THR A 185 24.25 26.42 7.43
C THR A 185 23.08 25.88 8.24
N PHE A 186 22.50 24.78 7.77
CA PHE A 186 21.52 24.00 8.50
C PHE A 186 22.09 22.60 8.61
N GLU A 187 22.33 22.15 9.83
CA GLU A 187 22.55 20.76 10.16
C GLU A 187 21.73 20.49 11.41
N CYS A 188 20.78 19.57 11.31
CA CYS A 188 19.96 19.15 12.43
C CYS A 188 19.59 17.68 12.23
N LEU A 189 20.34 16.80 12.89
CA LEU A 189 19.97 15.40 12.99
C LEU A 189 19.19 15.18 14.29
N LEU A 190 18.00 14.61 14.18
CA LEU A 190 17.20 14.18 15.32
C LEU A 190 16.86 12.70 15.15
N SER A 191 17.03 11.96 16.23
CA SER A 191 16.57 10.59 16.40
C SER A 191 16.14 10.45 17.86
N ASP A 192 14.88 10.13 18.10
CA ASP A 192 14.35 9.89 19.44
C ASP A 192 13.42 8.67 19.37
N LYS A 193 13.44 7.85 20.41
CA LYS A 193 12.58 6.66 20.51
C LYS A 193 11.16 7.03 20.87
N ASP A 194 10.97 8.11 21.63
CA ASP A 194 9.62 8.59 21.94
C ASP A 194 9.04 9.34 20.75
N LYS A 195 7.98 8.77 20.15
CA LYS A 195 7.32 9.34 18.96
C LYS A 195 6.93 10.80 19.15
N LYS A 196 6.38 11.16 20.31
CA LYS A 196 5.86 12.50 20.55
C LYS A 196 6.99 13.51 20.71
N ALA A 197 7.99 13.18 21.52
CA ALA A 197 9.18 13.99 21.70
C ALA A 197 9.94 14.17 20.39
N PHE A 198 10.03 13.12 19.56
CA PHE A 198 10.60 13.19 18.22
C PHE A 198 9.86 14.22 17.36
N LEU A 199 8.54 14.07 17.17
CA LEU A 199 7.75 14.94 16.29
C LEU A 199 7.73 16.39 16.79
N ASP A 200 7.63 16.60 18.11
CA ASP A 200 7.75 17.92 18.73
C ASP A 200 9.15 18.51 18.49
N GLY A 201 10.20 17.69 18.56
CA GLY A 201 11.58 18.08 18.24
C GLY A 201 11.74 18.53 16.79
N VAL A 202 11.17 17.79 15.84
CA VAL A 202 11.16 18.14 14.41
C VAL A 202 10.49 19.50 14.21
N ARG A 203 9.26 19.68 14.72
CA ARG A 203 8.49 20.93 14.58
C ARG A 203 9.17 22.14 15.22
N ASN A 204 9.98 21.92 16.25
CA ASN A 204 10.76 22.98 16.91
C ASN A 204 12.11 23.28 16.22
N SER A 205 12.57 22.42 15.32
CA SER A 205 13.85 22.54 14.65
C SER A 205 13.93 23.76 13.72
N LYS A 206 15.16 24.26 13.51
CA LYS A 206 15.39 25.37 12.57
C LYS A 206 15.07 24.98 11.12
N GLY A 207 15.36 23.74 10.74
CA GLY A 207 15.09 23.20 9.40
C GLY A 207 13.59 23.18 9.10
N TYR A 208 12.77 22.69 10.04
CA TYR A 208 11.32 22.69 9.90
C TYR A 208 10.76 24.13 9.78
N LYS A 209 11.18 25.05 10.65
CA LYS A 209 10.74 26.45 10.59
C LYS A 209 11.06 27.09 9.24
N TYR A 210 12.26 26.84 8.72
CA TYR A 210 12.64 27.28 7.39
C TYR A 210 11.75 26.64 6.30
N ALA A 211 11.54 25.32 6.38
CA ALA A 211 10.73 24.57 5.44
C ALA A 211 9.25 25.00 5.42
N MET A 212 8.72 25.53 6.53
CA MET A 212 7.38 26.10 6.61
C MET A 212 7.28 27.50 5.99
N GLU A 213 8.36 28.27 6.00
CA GLU A 213 8.42 29.63 5.43
C GLU A 213 8.69 29.64 3.92
N ASN A 214 9.12 28.51 3.36
CA ASN A 214 9.56 28.39 1.97
C ASN A 214 8.74 27.33 1.25
N LYS A 215 8.57 27.51 -0.07
CA LYS A 215 7.85 26.53 -0.89
C LYS A 215 8.81 25.41 -1.30
N GLY A 216 8.45 24.17 -1.00
CA GLY A 216 9.17 23.00 -1.51
C GLY A 216 9.16 22.98 -3.04
N ARG A 217 10.32 22.73 -3.64
CA ARG A 217 10.52 22.63 -5.08
C ARG A 217 10.17 21.23 -5.59
N ASP A 218 10.65 20.22 -4.89
CA ASP A 218 10.60 18.83 -5.33
C ASP A 218 10.43 17.87 -4.14
N LEU A 219 9.69 16.79 -4.36
CA LEU A 219 9.37 15.77 -3.37
C LEU A 219 9.78 14.40 -3.90
N GLU A 220 10.64 13.73 -3.14
CA GLU A 220 11.09 12.37 -3.46
C GLU A 220 10.72 11.42 -2.33
N ILE A 221 10.18 10.24 -2.68
CA ILE A 221 9.85 9.16 -1.74
C ILE A 221 10.40 7.85 -2.29
N TYR A 222 11.34 7.25 -1.57
CA TYR A 222 12.03 6.05 -2.00
C TYR A 222 12.43 5.15 -0.81
N ILE A 223 12.82 3.92 -1.14
CA ILE A 223 13.30 2.92 -0.17
C ILE A 223 14.76 2.63 -0.50
N GLU A 224 15.61 2.67 0.51
CA GLU A 224 16.99 2.19 0.45
C GLU A 224 17.10 0.90 1.29
N GLU A 225 17.86 -0.08 0.79
CA GLU A 225 18.25 -1.28 1.53
C GLU A 225 19.74 -1.14 1.89
N THR A 226 20.11 -1.59 3.09
CA THR A 226 21.44 -1.39 3.69
C THR A 226 22.06 -2.70 4.11
#